data_AF-A0A6B2CS94-F1
#
_entry.id   AF-A0A6B2CS94-F1
#
_cell.length_a   1.000
_cell.length_b   1.000
_cell.length_c   1.000
_cell.angle_alpha   90.00
_cell.angle_beta   90.00
_cell.angle_gamma   90.00
#
_symmetry.space_group_name_H-M   'P 1'
#
loop_
_entity.id
_entity.type
_entity.pdbx_description
1 polymer ?
#
loop_
_entity_poly.entity_id
_entity_poly.type
_entity_poly.pdbx_seq_one_letter_code
_entity_poly.pdbx_strand_id
1 'polypeptide(L)'
;MEIPAVVLLYAALLAGAVASLFYVFTVYDGAVYSINSHACREATYLVQIALQRALKEPGNYTAKINLYYPVKITGGEITVGLDTRNPATCRINAPQGVDVLDSTGTIIIVEKVAHTSEFGECTGKLDGPRLGMKDGKYIIVTQCSPDVQIERPQIRVYAS
;
A
#
# COMPACT_ATOMS: atom_id res chain seq x y z
N MET A 1 0.10 -64.62 20.42
CA MET A 1 0.92 -63.40 20.44
C MET A 1 0.59 -62.61 19.17
N GLU A 2 -0.50 -61.83 19.18
CA GLU A 2 -1.02 -61.07 18.03
C GLU A 2 -0.59 -59.59 18.07
N ILE A 3 0.62 -59.35 18.55
CA ILE A 3 1.17 -58.02 18.82
C ILE A 3 1.44 -57.19 17.55
N PRO A 4 1.87 -57.76 16.39
CA PRO A 4 2.24 -56.92 15.24
C PRO A 4 1.04 -56.24 14.57
N ALA A 5 -0.12 -56.89 14.52
CA ALA A 5 -1.32 -56.36 13.87
C ALA A 5 -1.93 -55.17 14.65
N VAL A 6 -1.96 -55.27 15.98
CA VAL A 6 -2.46 -54.20 16.84
C VAL A 6 -1.55 -52.97 16.80
N VAL A 7 -0.22 -53.17 16.79
CA VAL A 7 0.74 -52.08 16.65
C VAL A 7 0.61 -51.38 15.29
N LEU A 8 0.41 -52.14 14.21
CA LEU A 8 0.16 -51.57 12.87
C LEU A 8 -1.15 -50.79 12.81
N LEU A 9 -2.21 -51.26 13.46
CA LEU A 9 -3.48 -50.56 13.55
C LEU A 9 -3.33 -49.21 14.28
N TYR A 10 -2.64 -49.20 15.43
CA TYR A 10 -2.38 -47.95 16.16
C TYR A 10 -1.50 -46.99 15.37
N ALA A 11 -0.48 -47.48 14.66
CA ALA A 11 0.35 -46.65 13.79
C ALA A 11 -0.44 -46.04 12.64
N ALA A 12 -1.36 -46.80 12.01
CA ALA A 12 -2.22 -46.30 10.95
C ALA A 12 -3.22 -45.25 11.46
N LEU A 13 -3.81 -45.46 12.65
CA LEU A 13 -4.70 -44.48 13.29
C LEU A 13 -3.97 -43.19 13.65
N LEU A 14 -2.75 -43.28 14.20
CA LEU A 14 -1.90 -42.12 14.49
C LEU A 14 -1.52 -41.38 13.21
N ALA A 15 -1.08 -42.09 12.17
CA ALA A 15 -0.73 -41.49 10.88
C ALA A 15 -1.95 -40.80 10.24
N GLY A 16 -3.13 -41.42 10.30
CA GLY A 16 -4.38 -40.83 9.83
C GLY A 16 -4.79 -39.58 10.60
N ALA A 17 -4.65 -39.58 11.93
CA ALA A 17 -4.92 -38.41 12.77
C ALA A 17 -3.93 -37.26 12.49
N VAL A 18 -2.65 -37.57 12.27
CA VAL A 18 -1.65 -36.57 11.90
C VAL A 18 -1.95 -36.01 10.51
N ALA A 19 -2.30 -36.85 9.54
CA ALA A 19 -2.64 -36.42 8.18
C ALA A 19 -3.89 -35.54 8.15
N SER A 20 -4.93 -35.86 8.93
CA SER A 20 -6.13 -35.03 9.02
C SER A 20 -5.86 -33.67 9.68
N LEU A 21 -5.01 -33.62 10.71
CA LEU A 21 -4.54 -32.35 11.29
C LEU A 21 -3.78 -31.50 10.26
N PHE A 22 -2.84 -32.09 9.52
CA PHE A 22 -2.13 -31.39 8.44
C PHE A 22 -3.08 -30.89 7.34
N TYR A 23 -4.11 -31.65 7.00
CA TYR A 23 -5.13 -31.22 6.05
C TYR A 23 -5.92 -30.00 6.56
N VAL A 24 -6.36 -30.03 7.82
CA VAL A 24 -7.07 -28.89 8.43
C VAL A 24 -6.18 -27.64 8.46
N PHE A 25 -4.91 -27.78 8.82
CA PHE A 25 -3.97 -26.66 8.81
C PHE A 25 -3.74 -26.12 7.40
N THR A 26 -3.56 -26.97 6.39
CA THR A 26 -3.34 -26.52 5.01
C THR A 26 -4.56 -25.81 4.42
N VAL A 27 -5.79 -26.29 4.68
CA VAL A 27 -7.02 -25.61 4.26
C VAL A 27 -7.18 -24.27 4.97
N TYR A 28 -6.93 -24.21 6.27
CA TYR A 28 -6.99 -22.98 7.04
C TYR A 28 -5.95 -21.95 6.55
N ASP A 29 -4.72 -22.39 6.34
CA ASP A 29 -3.62 -21.57 5.82
C ASP A 29 -3.93 -21.00 4.43
N GLY A 30 -4.57 -21.79 3.56
CA GLY A 30 -5.05 -21.35 2.25
C GLY A 30 -6.18 -20.30 2.34
N ALA A 31 -7.11 -20.47 3.27
CA ALA A 31 -8.19 -19.51 3.51
C ALA A 31 -7.65 -18.16 4.04
N VAL A 32 -6.72 -18.21 5.02
CA VAL A 32 -6.06 -17.03 5.58
C VAL A 32 -5.29 -16.27 4.48
N TYR A 33 -4.53 -16.97 3.65
CA TYR A 33 -3.82 -16.35 2.53
C TYR A 33 -4.79 -15.67 1.54
N SER A 34 -5.90 -16.33 1.20
CA SER A 34 -6.92 -15.74 0.31
C SER A 34 -7.47 -14.43 0.86
N ILE A 35 -7.86 -14.39 2.14
CA ILE A 35 -8.37 -13.18 2.82
C ILE A 35 -7.31 -12.08 2.79
N ASN A 36 -6.07 -12.39 3.16
CA ASN A 36 -4.96 -11.43 3.15
C ASN A 36 -4.69 -10.89 1.74
N SER A 37 -4.75 -11.76 0.72
CA SER A 37 -4.55 -11.36 -0.68
C SER A 37 -5.65 -10.42 -1.17
N HIS A 38 -6.90 -10.64 -0.77
CA HIS A 38 -8.02 -9.75 -1.07
C HIS A 38 -7.87 -8.40 -0.37
N ALA A 39 -7.56 -8.40 0.93
CA ALA A 39 -7.33 -7.18 1.69
C ALA A 39 -6.17 -6.35 1.12
N CYS A 40 -5.11 -7.03 0.68
CA CYS A 40 -3.95 -6.41 0.06
C CYS A 40 -4.27 -5.75 -1.29
N ARG A 41 -5.09 -6.40 -2.13
CA ARG A 41 -5.61 -5.80 -3.38
C ARG A 41 -6.53 -4.60 -3.11
N GLU A 42 -7.37 -4.67 -2.09
CA GLU A 42 -8.25 -3.57 -1.72
C GLU A 42 -7.44 -2.37 -1.20
N ALA A 43 -6.46 -2.60 -0.32
CA ALA A 43 -5.58 -1.56 0.19
C ALA A 43 -4.82 -0.85 -0.94
N THR A 44 -4.21 -1.62 -1.86
CA THR A 44 -3.53 -1.04 -3.04
C THR A 44 -4.45 -0.25 -3.94
N TYR A 45 -5.68 -0.73 -4.16
CA TYR A 45 -6.69 0.00 -4.93
C TYR A 45 -7.07 1.34 -4.29
N LEU A 46 -7.30 1.36 -2.98
CA LEU A 46 -7.61 2.58 -2.24
C LEU A 46 -6.44 3.57 -2.25
N VAL A 47 -5.20 3.08 -2.11
CA VAL A 47 -3.99 3.91 -2.25
C VAL A 47 -3.92 4.52 -3.64
N GLN A 48 -4.21 3.76 -4.70
CA GLN A 48 -4.20 4.28 -6.06
C GLN A 48 -5.23 5.40 -6.27
N ILE A 49 -6.45 5.23 -5.73
CA ILE A 49 -7.48 6.27 -5.77
C ILE A 49 -7.01 7.53 -5.02
N ALA A 50 -6.44 7.35 -3.83
CA ALA A 50 -5.93 8.46 -3.03
C ALA A 50 -4.80 9.21 -3.74
N LEU A 51 -3.89 8.50 -4.40
CA LEU A 51 -2.83 9.10 -5.23
C LEU A 51 -3.39 9.87 -6.42
N GLN A 52 -4.38 9.32 -7.12
CA GLN A 52 -5.03 10.02 -8.24
C GLN A 52 -5.72 11.31 -7.79
N ARG A 53 -6.34 11.32 -6.60
CA ARG A 53 -6.94 12.53 -6.02
C ARG A 53 -5.87 13.54 -5.61
N ALA A 54 -4.83 13.10 -4.89
CA ALA A 54 -3.71 13.94 -4.49
C ALA A 54 -3.06 14.64 -5.70
N LEU A 55 -2.91 13.94 -6.83
CA LEU A 55 -2.36 14.52 -8.06
C LEU A 55 -3.27 15.58 -8.69
N LYS A 56 -4.59 15.40 -8.62
CA LYS A 56 -5.58 16.31 -9.22
C LYS A 56 -5.87 17.54 -8.36
N GLU A 57 -5.82 17.41 -7.04
CA GLU A 57 -6.15 18.52 -6.15
C GLU A 57 -5.02 19.55 -6.06
N PRO A 58 -5.29 20.86 -6.24
CA PRO A 58 -4.29 21.89 -6.01
C PRO A 58 -3.99 22.04 -4.51
N GLY A 59 -2.73 22.25 -4.14
CA GLY A 59 -2.30 22.45 -2.75
C GLY A 59 -2.09 21.16 -1.95
N ASN A 60 -2.28 21.26 -0.63
CA ASN A 60 -2.09 20.16 0.31
C ASN A 60 -3.26 19.18 0.25
N TYR A 61 -2.95 17.89 0.41
CA TYR A 61 -3.95 16.82 0.47
C TYR A 61 -3.54 15.78 1.50
N THR A 62 -4.49 15.25 2.26
CA THR A 62 -4.23 14.14 3.18
C THR A 62 -5.40 13.17 3.11
N ALA A 63 -5.12 11.92 2.77
CA ALA A 63 -6.05 10.82 2.87
C ALA A 63 -5.55 9.80 3.89
N LYS A 64 -6.49 9.24 4.67
CA LYS A 64 -6.24 8.17 5.63
C LYS A 64 -7.07 6.97 5.25
N ILE A 65 -6.42 5.83 5.08
CA ILE A 65 -7.03 4.54 4.78
C ILE A 65 -6.83 3.67 6.02
N ASN A 66 -7.90 3.52 6.81
CA ASN A 66 -7.87 2.69 8.00
C ASN A 66 -8.02 1.24 7.60
N LEU A 67 -7.06 0.40 7.98
CA LEU A 67 -7.11 -1.03 7.80
C LEU A 67 -7.36 -1.71 9.13
N TYR A 68 -8.13 -2.79 9.09
CA TYR A 68 -8.40 -3.60 10.27
C TYR A 68 -7.19 -4.44 10.71
N TYR A 69 -6.28 -4.72 9.77
CA TYR A 69 -5.09 -5.55 9.98
C TYR A 69 -3.81 -4.70 9.91
N PRO A 70 -2.76 -5.07 10.66
CA PRO A 70 -1.48 -4.40 10.59
C PRO A 70 -0.86 -4.59 9.20
N VAL A 71 -0.27 -3.51 8.70
CA VAL A 71 0.40 -3.44 7.40
C VAL A 71 1.82 -2.93 7.53
N LYS A 72 2.67 -3.37 6.60
CA LYS A 72 4.03 -2.90 6.43
C LYS A 72 4.21 -2.42 5.00
N ILE A 73 4.80 -1.26 4.82
CA ILE A 73 5.20 -0.73 3.52
C ILE A 73 6.72 -0.83 3.43
N THR A 74 7.25 -1.40 2.35
CA THR A 74 8.69 -1.47 2.10
C THR A 74 8.98 -1.43 0.62
N GLY A 75 9.82 -0.50 0.17
CA GLY A 75 10.29 -0.45 -1.22
C GLY A 75 9.17 -0.34 -2.27
N GLY A 76 8.05 0.32 -1.95
CA GLY A 76 6.89 0.42 -2.84
C GLY A 76 5.95 -0.78 -2.80
N GLU A 77 6.15 -1.73 -1.89
CA GLU A 77 5.25 -2.86 -1.66
C GLU A 77 4.51 -2.69 -0.33
N ILE A 78 3.27 -3.19 -0.28
CA ILE A 78 2.48 -3.28 0.94
C ILE A 78 2.25 -4.74 1.30
N THR A 79 2.57 -5.10 2.54
CA THR A 79 2.31 -6.41 3.13
C THR A 79 1.19 -6.28 4.15
N VAL A 80 0.17 -7.13 4.03
CA VAL A 80 -1.02 -7.19 4.90
C VAL A 80 -1.06 -8.52 5.66
N GLY A 81 -1.56 -8.48 6.90
CA GLY A 81 -1.73 -9.67 7.73
C GLY A 81 -0.42 -10.12 8.37
N LEU A 82 0.39 -9.17 8.86
CA LEU A 82 1.69 -9.43 9.51
C LEU A 82 1.58 -10.31 10.76
N ASP A 83 0.40 -10.34 11.37
CA ASP A 83 0.02 -11.17 12.51
C ASP A 83 -0.41 -12.59 12.12
N THR A 84 -0.48 -12.89 10.83
CA THR A 84 -0.89 -14.19 10.29
C THR A 84 0.31 -15.01 9.81
N ARG A 85 0.15 -16.33 9.68
CA ARG A 85 1.20 -17.21 9.15
C ARG A 85 1.50 -16.99 7.67
N ASN A 86 0.53 -16.49 6.90
CA ASN A 86 0.63 -16.29 5.46
C ASN A 86 0.27 -14.85 5.09
N PRO A 87 1.16 -13.88 5.37
CA PRO A 87 0.95 -12.50 4.96
C PRO A 87 0.92 -12.41 3.43
N ALA A 88 0.17 -11.44 2.91
CA ALA A 88 0.10 -11.18 1.48
C ALA A 88 0.79 -9.86 1.14
N THR A 89 1.62 -9.85 0.10
CA THR A 89 2.32 -8.66 -0.39
C THR A 89 1.81 -8.26 -1.77
N CYS A 90 1.55 -6.96 -1.96
CA CYS A 90 1.11 -6.36 -3.21
C CYS A 90 1.95 -5.14 -3.52
N ARG A 91 2.14 -4.86 -4.81
CA ARG A 91 2.89 -3.69 -5.25
C ARG A 91 2.01 -2.45 -5.32
N ILE A 92 2.51 -1.33 -4.81
CA ILE A 92 1.90 -0.01 -4.99
C ILE A 92 2.39 0.53 -6.34
N ASN A 93 1.45 0.82 -7.24
CA ASN A 93 1.74 1.44 -8.54
C ASN A 93 1.84 2.96 -8.39
N ALA A 94 2.86 3.40 -7.65
CA ALA A 94 3.17 4.80 -7.43
C ALA A 94 3.70 5.44 -8.73
N PRO A 95 3.09 6.54 -9.21
CA PRO A 95 3.62 7.30 -10.34
C PRO A 95 4.93 8.02 -9.98
N GLN A 96 5.67 8.48 -11.01
CA GLN A 96 6.92 9.22 -10.79
C GLN A 96 6.71 10.47 -9.92
N GLY A 97 7.63 10.71 -8.98
CA GLY A 97 7.56 11.83 -8.04
C GLY A 97 6.72 11.57 -6.78
N VAL A 98 6.24 10.34 -6.59
CA VAL A 98 5.63 9.88 -5.33
C VAL A 98 6.68 9.11 -4.53
N ASP A 99 6.91 9.54 -3.30
CA ASP A 99 7.79 8.85 -2.35
C ASP A 99 6.97 7.86 -1.53
N VAL A 100 7.29 6.59 -1.64
CA VAL A 100 6.73 5.55 -0.78
C VAL A 100 7.72 5.27 0.34
N LEU A 101 7.34 5.62 1.56
CA LEU A 101 8.23 5.52 2.72
C LEU A 101 8.04 4.19 3.44
N ASP A 102 9.17 3.57 3.79
CA ASP A 102 9.17 2.36 4.60
C ASP A 102 8.55 2.64 5.97
N SER A 103 7.51 1.89 6.31
CA SER A 103 6.65 2.20 7.45
C SER A 103 5.82 1.00 7.87
N THR A 104 5.23 1.05 9.07
CA THR A 104 4.39 -0.03 9.61
C THR A 104 3.30 0.61 10.47
N GLY A 105 2.08 0.07 10.38
CA GLY A 105 0.94 0.66 11.08
C GLY A 105 -0.37 -0.03 10.73
N THR A 106 -1.49 0.60 11.10
CA THR A 106 -2.85 0.16 10.71
C THR A 106 -3.54 1.20 9.84
N ILE A 107 -2.97 2.39 9.71
CA ILE A 107 -3.51 3.47 8.89
C ILE A 107 -2.50 3.81 7.80
N ILE A 108 -2.89 3.63 6.53
CA ILE A 108 -2.09 4.14 5.41
C ILE A 108 -2.46 5.60 5.19
N ILE A 109 -1.45 6.46 5.15
CA ILE A 109 -1.57 7.88 4.94
C ILE A 109 -0.98 8.21 3.56
N VAL A 110 -1.78 8.86 2.72
CA VAL A 110 -1.33 9.46 1.47
C VAL A 110 -1.37 10.97 1.67
N GLU A 111 -0.20 11.59 1.71
CA GLU A 111 -0.02 13.00 2.01
C GLU A 111 0.62 13.71 0.84
N LYS A 112 0.08 14.86 0.46
CA LYS A 112 0.70 15.80 -0.46
C LYS A 112 0.99 17.07 0.32
N VAL A 113 2.26 17.42 0.39
CA VAL A 113 2.72 18.68 0.96
C VAL A 113 3.20 19.56 -0.18
N ALA A 114 2.49 20.66 -0.38
CA ALA A 114 2.89 21.74 -1.26
C ALA A 114 3.93 22.58 -0.49
N HIS A 115 5.19 22.48 -0.90
CA HIS A 115 6.28 23.25 -0.31
C HIS A 115 6.49 24.55 -1.09
N THR A 116 6.14 25.67 -0.47
CA THR A 116 6.34 27.01 -1.02
C THR A 116 7.81 27.38 -1.26
N SER A 117 8.77 26.53 -0.88
CA SER A 117 10.21 26.76 -1.11
C SER A 117 10.79 26.00 -2.30
N GLU A 118 10.09 24.99 -2.83
CA GLU A 118 10.59 24.17 -3.94
C GLU A 118 9.86 24.52 -5.24
N PHE A 119 10.21 25.68 -5.78
CA PHE A 119 9.74 26.10 -7.10
C PHE A 119 10.65 25.58 -8.21
N GLY A 120 10.07 24.98 -9.24
CA GLY A 120 10.77 24.65 -10.48
C GLY A 120 10.44 25.64 -11.60
N GLU A 121 11.40 25.89 -12.48
CA GLU A 121 11.12 26.54 -13.77
C GLU A 121 10.25 25.62 -14.62
N CYS A 122 9.16 26.16 -15.17
CA CYS A 122 8.33 25.42 -16.10
C CYS A 122 8.71 25.70 -17.56
N THR A 123 9.19 24.68 -18.24
CA THR A 123 9.62 24.76 -19.66
C THR A 123 8.68 24.01 -20.63
N GLY A 124 7.55 23.47 -20.16
CA GLY A 124 6.67 22.59 -20.95
C GLY A 124 5.17 22.78 -20.71
N LYS A 125 4.33 21.86 -21.20
CA LYS A 125 2.90 21.83 -20.85
C LYS A 125 2.71 21.22 -19.47
N LEU A 126 1.69 21.69 -18.75
CA LEU A 126 1.30 21.09 -17.47
C LEU A 126 0.30 19.97 -17.70
N ASP A 127 0.50 18.85 -17.01
CA ASP A 127 -0.45 17.73 -16.98
C ASP A 127 -1.74 18.06 -16.19
N GLY A 128 -1.82 19.26 -15.58
CA GLY A 128 -2.97 19.74 -14.82
C GLY A 128 -2.73 21.12 -14.18
N PRO A 129 -3.76 21.69 -13.52
CA PRO A 129 -3.61 22.95 -12.78
C PRO A 129 -2.61 22.79 -11.63
N ARG A 130 -1.62 23.67 -11.55
CA ARG A 130 -0.65 23.71 -10.44
C ARG A 130 -0.65 25.08 -9.78
N LEU A 131 -0.17 25.13 -8.54
CA LEU A 131 0.13 26.40 -7.88
C LEU A 131 1.42 26.96 -8.48
N GLY A 132 1.34 28.20 -8.95
CA GLY A 132 2.51 28.95 -9.37
C GLY A 132 2.58 30.29 -8.67
N MET A 133 3.75 30.91 -8.78
CA MET A 133 4.03 32.21 -8.20
C MET A 133 4.41 33.18 -9.32
N LYS A 134 3.74 34.33 -9.36
CA LYS A 134 4.04 35.44 -10.26
C LYS A 134 3.90 36.76 -9.52
N ASP A 135 4.90 37.63 -9.63
CA ASP A 135 4.92 38.95 -8.98
C ASP A 135 4.64 38.89 -7.46
N GLY A 136 5.15 37.86 -6.78
CA GLY A 136 4.94 37.66 -5.34
C GLY A 136 3.56 37.11 -4.95
N LYS A 137 2.68 36.81 -5.91
CA LYS A 137 1.32 36.33 -5.67
C LYS A 137 1.14 34.89 -6.14
N TYR A 138 0.37 34.11 -5.39
CA TYR A 138 -0.04 32.77 -5.79
C TYR A 138 -1.12 32.84 -6.85
N ILE A 139 -0.94 32.05 -7.91
CA ILE A 139 -1.88 31.90 -9.02
C ILE A 139 -2.07 30.41 -9.34
N ILE A 140 -3.24 30.05 -9.86
CA ILE A 140 -3.46 28.72 -10.42
C ILE A 140 -3.01 28.77 -11.89
N VAL A 141 -2.03 27.94 -12.21
CA VAL A 141 -1.38 27.90 -13.52
C VAL A 141 -1.80 26.62 -14.22
N THR A 142 -2.45 26.75 -15.38
CA THR A 142 -2.88 25.63 -16.23
C THR A 142 -2.01 25.47 -17.48
N GLN A 143 -1.17 26.46 -17.77
CA GLN A 143 -0.23 26.48 -18.90
C GLN A 143 1.03 27.23 -18.50
N CYS A 144 2.19 26.81 -18.99
CA CYS A 144 3.43 27.48 -18.61
C CYS A 144 3.58 28.79 -19.35
N SER A 145 3.67 29.86 -18.56
CA SER A 145 4.05 31.19 -19.00
C SER A 145 5.54 31.35 -18.71
N PRO A 146 6.29 32.05 -19.57
CA PRO A 146 7.60 32.56 -19.20
C PRO A 146 7.47 33.31 -17.86
N ASP A 147 8.47 33.12 -16.99
CA ASP A 147 8.61 33.75 -15.67
C ASP A 147 7.68 33.25 -14.55
N VAL A 148 6.98 32.12 -14.75
CA VAL A 148 6.16 31.51 -13.70
C VAL A 148 6.88 30.33 -13.06
N GLN A 149 7.20 30.49 -11.78
CA GLN A 149 7.74 29.45 -10.92
C GLN A 149 6.61 28.55 -10.42
N ILE A 150 6.78 27.23 -10.54
CA ILE A 150 5.73 26.25 -10.18
C ILE A 150 6.16 25.44 -8.97
N GLU A 151 5.27 25.39 -7.98
CA GLU A 151 5.47 24.62 -6.77
C GLU A 151 5.55 23.12 -7.10
N ARG A 152 6.58 22.44 -6.58
CA ARG A 152 6.72 20.99 -6.68
C ARG A 152 6.18 20.35 -5.41
N PRO A 153 4.94 19.83 -5.42
CA PRO A 153 4.41 19.14 -4.26
C PRO A 153 5.11 17.79 -4.12
N GLN A 154 5.51 17.45 -2.90
CA GLN A 154 5.98 16.12 -2.56
C GLN A 154 4.79 15.27 -2.11
N ILE A 155 4.54 14.16 -2.79
CA ILE A 155 3.51 13.20 -2.41
C ILE A 155 4.18 12.04 -1.71
N ARG A 156 3.77 11.75 -0.48
CA ARG A 156 4.29 10.67 0.36
C ARG A 156 3.21 9.64 0.65
N VAL A 157 3.58 8.37 0.66
CA VAL A 157 2.74 7.26 1.12
C VAL A 157 3.45 6.54 2.25
N TYR A 158 2.80 6.42 3.40
CA TYR A 158 3.35 5.75 4.58
C TYR A 158 2.25 5.13 5.45
N ALA A 159 2.62 4.25 6.38
CA ALA A 159 1.74 3.66 7.38
C ALA A 159 2.04 4.22 8.79
N SER A 160 1.00 4.39 9.61
CA SER A 160 1.06 4.86 11.00
C SER A 160 0.17 4.02 11.93
#